data_AF-R6UBN3-F1
#
_entry.id   AF-R6UBN3-F1
#
_cell.length_a   1.000
_cell.length_b   1.000
_cell.length_c   1.000
_cell.angle_alpha   90.00
_cell.angle_beta   90.00
_cell.angle_gamma   90.00
#
_symmetry.space_group_name_H-M   'P 1'
#
loop_
_entity.id
_entity.type
_entity.pdbx_description
1 polymer ?
#
loop_
_entity_poly.entity_id
_entity_poly.type
_entity_poly.pdbx_seq_one_letter_code
_entity_poly.pdbx_strand_id
1 'polypeptide(L)'
;MDKTVFDSKVRALSRDDYYQSPDFQCAQTGGYPTMLCINWDEEKAWLKPNEFVDPCGADVAEYEKLCADFGIRLCSDIEDFNGLLKELGPDAVENATLYEDEDFDLS
;
A
#
# COMPACT_ATOMS: atom_id res chain seq x y z
N MET A 1 -13.44 6.64 3.50
CA MET A 1 -13.10 8.04 3.15
C MET A 1 -13.75 8.36 1.81
N ASP A 2 -14.08 9.60 1.44
CA ASP A 2 -14.60 9.85 0.07
C ASP A 2 -13.48 9.60 -0.96
N LYS A 3 -13.74 8.78 -2.00
CA LYS A 3 -12.75 8.40 -3.02
C LYS A 3 -12.10 9.63 -3.67
N THR A 4 -12.87 10.66 -3.98
CA THR A 4 -12.37 11.88 -4.64
C THR A 4 -11.36 12.62 -3.75
N VAL A 5 -11.63 12.64 -2.44
CA VAL A 5 -10.76 13.28 -1.45
C VAL A 5 -9.51 12.42 -1.22
N PHE A 6 -9.66 11.09 -1.19
CA PHE A 6 -8.55 10.16 -1.12
C PHE A 6 -7.62 10.31 -2.32
N ASP A 7 -8.15 10.23 -3.55
CA ASP A 7 -7.38 10.35 -4.79
C ASP A 7 -6.64 11.69 -4.87
N SER A 8 -7.28 12.79 -4.45
CA SER A 8 -6.65 14.11 -4.42
C SER A 8 -5.47 14.20 -3.45
N LYS A 9 -5.58 13.55 -2.28
CA LYS A 9 -4.51 13.52 -1.28
C LYS A 9 -3.39 12.55 -1.67
N VAL A 10 -3.73 11.36 -2.13
CA VAL A 10 -2.76 10.38 -2.65
C VAL A 10 -1.96 11.01 -3.78
N ARG A 11 -2.61 11.74 -4.70
CA ARG A 11 -1.91 12.46 -5.76
C ARG A 11 -0.97 13.55 -5.25
N ALA A 12 -1.23 14.13 -4.07
CA ALA A 12 -0.30 15.07 -3.45
C ALA A 12 0.89 14.33 -2.83
N LEU A 13 0.65 13.23 -2.11
CA LEU A 13 1.68 12.40 -1.48
C LEU A 13 2.57 11.68 -2.49
N SER A 14 2.03 11.32 -3.65
CA SER A 14 2.75 10.62 -4.72
C SER A 14 3.50 11.56 -5.67
N ARG A 15 3.56 12.87 -5.38
CA ARG A 15 4.35 13.82 -6.18
C ARG A 15 5.83 13.74 -5.86
N ASP A 16 6.14 13.47 -4.60
CA ASP A 16 7.50 13.33 -4.10
C ASP A 16 7.94 11.86 -4.16
N ASP A 17 9.17 11.60 -3.77
CA ASP A 17 9.71 10.23 -3.73
C ASP A 17 8.98 9.45 -2.63
N TYR A 18 8.23 8.43 -3.02
CA TYR A 18 7.49 7.58 -2.11
C TYR A 18 7.91 6.14 -2.34
N TYR A 19 8.03 5.37 -1.26
CA TYR A 19 8.33 3.96 -1.34
C TYR A 19 7.05 3.18 -1.69
N GLN A 20 7.19 2.19 -2.57
CA GLN A 20 6.14 1.28 -2.97
C GLN A 20 6.59 -0.14 -2.70
N SER A 21 5.81 -0.88 -1.91
CA SER A 21 6.09 -2.30 -1.68
C SER A 21 5.85 -3.16 -2.92
N PRO A 22 6.39 -4.40 -2.93
CA PRO A 22 5.87 -5.46 -3.78
C PRO A 22 4.36 -5.64 -3.60
N ASP A 23 3.70 -6.19 -4.61
CA ASP A 23 2.28 -6.52 -4.49
C ASP A 23 2.06 -7.77 -3.63
N PHE A 24 0.97 -7.75 -2.88
CA PHE A 24 0.55 -8.81 -1.98
C PHE A 24 -0.97 -8.98 -2.02
N GLN A 25 -1.43 -10.17 -1.70
CA GLN A 25 -2.84 -10.48 -1.49
C GLN A 25 -3.35 -9.79 -0.24
N CYS A 26 -4.15 -8.75 -0.44
CA CYS A 26 -4.62 -7.92 0.65
C CYS A 26 -6.00 -8.35 1.14
N ALA A 27 -6.11 -8.62 2.44
CA ALA A 27 -7.38 -8.99 3.06
C ALA A 27 -8.44 -7.88 2.92
N GLN A 28 -8.02 -6.61 2.95
CA GLN A 28 -8.89 -5.44 2.81
C GLN A 28 -9.57 -5.37 1.43
N THR A 29 -8.93 -5.90 0.38
CA THR A 29 -9.48 -5.92 -0.99
C THR A 29 -10.10 -7.27 -1.36
N GLY A 30 -10.30 -8.17 -0.39
CA GLY A 30 -10.81 -9.52 -0.64
C GLY A 30 -9.80 -10.45 -1.30
N GLY A 31 -8.50 -10.16 -1.18
CA GLY A 31 -7.40 -10.93 -1.74
C GLY A 31 -6.91 -10.43 -3.11
N TYR A 32 -7.41 -9.27 -3.58
CA TYR A 32 -6.88 -8.66 -4.80
C TYR A 32 -5.43 -8.20 -4.57
N PRO A 33 -4.52 -8.38 -5.55
CA PRO A 33 -3.15 -7.91 -5.43
C PRO A 33 -3.10 -6.39 -5.25
N THR A 34 -2.53 -5.94 -4.13
CA THR A 34 -2.33 -4.53 -3.82
C THR A 34 -0.94 -4.26 -3.29
N MET A 35 -0.54 -3.00 -3.34
CA MET A 35 0.74 -2.53 -2.84
C MET A 35 0.49 -1.50 -1.73
N LEU A 36 1.33 -1.53 -0.70
CA LEU A 36 1.37 -0.50 0.33
C LEU A 36 2.39 0.56 -0.10
N CYS A 37 1.91 1.78 -0.26
CA CYS A 37 2.74 2.94 -0.60
C CYS A 37 2.94 3.78 0.66
N ILE A 38 4.13 4.36 0.80
CA ILE A 38 4.45 5.27 1.90
C ILE A 38 5.31 6.42 1.42
N ASN A 39 4.92 7.63 1.79
CA ASN A 39 5.78 8.80 1.70
C ASN A 39 6.35 9.03 3.11
N TRP A 40 7.65 8.80 3.25
CA TRP A 40 8.38 8.96 4.51
C TRP A 40 8.47 10.42 4.95
N ASP A 41 8.60 11.37 4.00
CA ASP A 41 8.67 12.80 4.29
C ASP A 41 7.36 13.34 4.87
N GLU A 42 6.23 12.83 4.37
CA GLU A 42 4.89 13.20 4.82
C GLU A 42 4.37 12.30 5.96
N GLU A 43 5.10 11.23 6.28
CA GLU A 43 4.73 10.19 7.25
C GLU A 43 3.32 9.61 7.00
N LYS A 44 3.01 9.36 5.72
CA LYS A 44 1.71 8.86 5.27
C LYS A 44 1.84 7.61 4.43
N ALA A 45 1.05 6.59 4.78
CA ALA A 45 0.90 5.37 4.00
C ALA A 45 -0.52 5.22 3.43
N TRP A 46 -0.63 4.61 2.25
CA TRP A 46 -1.90 4.32 1.59
C TRP A 46 -1.81 3.06 0.72
N LEU A 47 -2.96 2.45 0.43
CA LEU A 47 -3.02 1.30 -0.47
C LEU A 47 -3.22 1.72 -1.92
N LYS A 48 -2.63 0.96 -2.83
CA LYS A 48 -2.89 1.06 -4.27
C LYS A 48 -3.15 -0.34 -4.86
N PRO A 49 -4.23 -0.54 -5.64
CA PRO A 49 -4.44 -1.81 -6.33
C PRO A 49 -3.40 -2.01 -7.44
N ASN A 50 -3.04 -3.26 -7.71
CA ASN A 50 -2.18 -3.59 -8.83
C ASN A 50 -2.99 -3.48 -10.15
N GLU A 51 -2.73 -2.41 -10.91
CA GLU A 51 -3.36 -2.14 -12.20
C GLU A 51 -2.83 -3.04 -13.34
N PHE A 52 -1.70 -3.74 -13.11
CA PHE A 52 -1.09 -4.63 -14.10
C PHE A 52 -1.62 -6.07 -14.03
N VAL A 53 -2.36 -6.40 -12.98
CA VAL A 53 -3.04 -7.69 -12.88
C VAL A 53 -4.32 -7.58 -13.69
N ASP A 54 -4.44 -8.39 -14.75
CA ASP A 54 -5.67 -8.48 -15.54
C ASP A 54 -6.80 -8.93 -14.62
N PRO A 55 -7.74 -8.03 -14.28
CA PRO A 55 -8.82 -8.37 -13.40
C PRO A 55 -9.77 -9.20 -14.27
N CYS A 56 -9.62 -10.52 -14.24
CA CYS A 56 -10.38 -11.49 -15.05
C CYS A 56 -11.91 -11.24 -14.99
N GLY A 57 -12.40 -10.24 -15.74
CA GLY A 57 -13.73 -9.66 -15.63
C GLY A 57 -14.06 -8.81 -14.39
N ALA A 58 -13.11 -8.50 -13.50
CA ALA A 58 -13.38 -7.73 -12.28
C ALA A 58 -13.20 -6.21 -12.49
N ASP A 59 -14.01 -5.39 -11.82
CA ASP A 59 -13.92 -3.93 -11.93
C ASP A 59 -12.86 -3.40 -10.97
N VAL A 60 -11.75 -2.89 -11.51
CA VAL A 60 -10.66 -2.27 -10.72
C VAL A 60 -11.19 -1.14 -9.83
N ALA A 61 -12.25 -0.46 -10.26
CA ALA A 61 -12.86 0.63 -9.50
C ALA A 61 -13.42 0.17 -8.14
N GLU A 62 -13.86 -1.08 -8.02
CA GLU A 62 -14.30 -1.63 -6.74
C GLU A 62 -13.12 -1.79 -5.76
N TYR A 63 -11.97 -2.28 -6.25
CA TYR A 63 -10.76 -2.42 -5.43
C TYR A 63 -10.15 -1.07 -5.08
N GLU A 64 -10.14 -0.09 -5.99
CA GLU A 64 -9.75 1.29 -5.68
C GLU A 64 -10.58 1.87 -4.53
N LYS A 65 -11.89 1.59 -4.52
CA LYS A 65 -12.77 2.02 -3.44
C LYS A 65 -12.40 1.35 -2.11
N LEU A 66 -12.08 0.06 -2.12
CA LEU A 66 -11.63 -0.66 -0.92
C LEU A 66 -10.29 -0.12 -0.40
N CYS A 67 -9.37 0.27 -1.29
CA CYS A 67 -8.14 0.98 -0.92
C CYS A 67 -8.44 2.37 -0.33
N ALA A 68 -9.39 3.11 -0.89
CA ALA A 68 -9.83 4.40 -0.32
C ALA A 68 -10.56 4.25 1.03
N ASP A 69 -11.20 3.10 1.27
CA ASP A 69 -11.83 2.78 2.56
C ASP A 69 -10.81 2.47 3.64
N PHE A 70 -9.68 1.85 3.30
CA PHE A 70 -8.50 1.79 4.18
C PHE A 70 -8.00 3.20 4.54
N GLY A 71 -8.03 4.09 3.56
CA GLY A 71 -7.68 5.49 3.72
C GLY A 71 -6.17 5.72 3.85
N ILE A 72 -5.81 6.92 4.28
CA ILE A 72 -4.41 7.32 4.49
C ILE A 72 -4.08 7.14 5.96
N ARG A 73 -3.09 6.31 6.25
CA ARG A 73 -2.60 6.00 7.59
C ARG A 73 -1.38 6.85 7.92
N LEU A 74 -1.21 7.12 9.21
CA LEU A 74 0.05 7.63 9.71
C LEU A 74 1.06 6.49 9.65
N CYS A 75 2.25 6.76 9.15
CA CYS A 75 3.33 5.80 9.11
C CYS A 75 4.63 6.58 9.09
N SER A 76 5.30 6.66 10.23
CA SER A 76 6.50 7.47 10.40
C SER A 76 7.78 6.65 10.24
N ASP A 77 7.71 5.35 10.53
CA ASP A 77 8.85 4.45 10.52
C ASP A 77 8.51 3.05 9.97
N ILE A 78 9.53 2.20 9.90
CA ILE A 78 9.43 0.82 9.42
C ILE A 78 8.56 -0.03 10.36
N GLU A 79 8.56 0.25 11.67
CA GLU A 79 7.73 -0.47 12.63
C GLU A 79 6.24 -0.21 12.38
N ASP A 80 5.86 1.04 12.15
CA ASP A 80 4.52 1.45 11.73
C ASP A 80 4.15 0.77 10.41
N PHE A 81 5.06 0.76 9.44
CA PHE A 81 4.83 0.17 8.12
C PHE A 81 4.53 -1.33 8.24
N ASN A 82 5.37 -2.04 8.98
CA ASN A 82 5.18 -3.46 9.27
C ASN A 82 3.94 -3.72 10.13
N GLY A 83 3.56 -2.76 10.98
CA GLY A 83 2.29 -2.76 11.70
C GLY A 83 1.10 -2.76 10.74
N LEU A 84 1.11 -1.86 9.74
CA LEU A 84 0.08 -1.81 8.70
C LEU A 84 0.04 -3.12 7.90
N LEU A 85 1.18 -3.69 7.53
CA LEU A 85 1.22 -4.99 6.82
C LEU A 85 0.54 -6.10 7.61
N LYS A 86 0.74 -6.16 8.93
CA LYS A 86 0.07 -7.15 9.81
C LYS A 86 -1.45 -7.01 9.78
N GLU A 87 -1.96 -5.79 9.67
CA GLU A 87 -3.40 -5.54 9.51
C GLU A 87 -3.92 -5.96 8.12
N LEU A 88 -3.08 -5.81 7.09
CA LEU A 88 -3.42 -6.09 5.69
C LEU A 88 -3.40 -7.59 5.36
N GLY A 89 -2.67 -8.38 6.13
CA GLY A 89 -2.71 -9.84 6.09
C GLY A 89 -1.33 -10.50 6.15
N PRO A 90 -1.29 -11.83 6.32
CA PRO A 90 -0.03 -12.57 6.39
C PRO A 90 0.80 -12.45 5.11
N ASP A 91 0.14 -12.43 3.94
CA ASP A 91 0.82 -12.29 2.65
C ASP A 91 1.49 -10.92 2.50
N ALA A 92 0.88 -9.87 3.05
CA ALA A 92 1.47 -8.54 3.10
C ALA A 92 2.75 -8.53 3.96
N VAL A 93 2.72 -9.21 5.10
CA VAL A 93 3.91 -9.35 5.96
C VAL A 93 5.00 -10.16 5.25
N GLU A 94 4.68 -11.29 4.62
CA GLU A 94 5.70 -12.11 3.96
C GLU A 94 6.35 -11.45 2.74
N ASN A 95 5.60 -10.65 1.97
CA ASN A 95 6.10 -10.06 0.73
C ASN A 95 6.63 -8.63 0.87
N ALA A 96 6.16 -7.86 1.86
CA ALA A 96 6.44 -6.42 1.94
C ALA A 96 7.11 -5.97 3.25
N THR A 97 7.37 -6.86 4.22
CA THR A 97 8.03 -6.46 5.48
C THR A 97 9.39 -5.84 5.20
N LEU A 98 9.63 -4.67 5.81
CA LEU A 98 10.90 -3.98 5.78
C LEU A 98 11.68 -4.30 7.07
N TYR A 99 13.00 -4.41 6.96
CA TYR A 99 13.89 -4.58 8.10
C TYR A 99 14.82 -3.37 8.18
N GLU A 100 14.95 -2.76 9.36
CA GLU A 100 16.01 -1.78 9.61
C GLU A 100 17.35 -2.52 9.52
N ASP A 101 18.17 -2.14 8.55
CA ASP A 101 19.47 -2.73 8.20
C ASP A 101 19.44 -4.16 7.60
N GLU A 102 18.88 -4.29 6.39
CA GLU A 102 19.58 -5.08 5.38
C GLU A 102 20.25 -4.10 4.41
N ASP A 103 21.54 -3.82 4.65
CA ASP A 103 22.48 -3.57 3.56
C ASP A 103 22.11 -4.53 2.43
N PHE A 104 21.60 -3.99 1.33
CA PHE A 104 21.41 -4.73 0.09
C PHE A 104 22.81 -5.07 -0.43
N ASP A 105 23.48 -6.01 0.23
CA ASP A 105 24.71 -6.63 -0.23
C ASP A 105 24.30 -7.53 -1.40
N LEU A 106 24.22 -6.93 -2.58
CA LEU A 106 24.09 -7.62 -3.85
C LEU A 106 25.37 -8.46 -4.06
N SER A 107 25.36 -9.70 -3.57
CA SER A 107 26.33 -10.73 -3.96
C SER A 107 25.97 -11.36 -5.30
#